data_AF-A0A409XMQ6-F1
#
_entry.id   AF-A0A409XMQ6-F1
#
_cell.length_a   1.000
_cell.length_b   1.000
_cell.length_c   1.000
_cell.angle_alpha   90.00
_cell.angle_beta   90.00
_cell.angle_gamma   90.00
#
_symmetry.space_group_name_H-M   'P 1'
#
loop_
_entity.id
_entity.type
_entity.pdbx_description
1 polymer ?
#
loop_
_entity_poly.entity_id
_entity_poly.type
_entity_poly.pdbx_seq_one_letter_code
_entity_poly.pdbx_strand_id
1 'polypeptide(L)'
;MPVQRRTTNPMYAPAMVTFDFLLYLILVEHLGQGSVEAVVWDKDILGKEYLGKVVVRVEEWFGGEGEGEREREFGFDAERNILFTLPLGLTCASNPLQGRITIKLSLVHTPDMQNLKEFGSTYGELIKRSRPSLVLAPPTQGVGTI
;
A
#
# COMPACT_ATOMS: atom_id res chain seq x y z
N MET A 1 13.19 8.46 -8.81
CA MET A 1 13.31 7.73 -7.52
C MET A 1 14.28 8.49 -6.64
N PRO A 2 13.88 8.88 -5.43
CA PRO A 2 14.70 9.63 -4.49
C PRO A 2 15.94 8.81 -4.07
N VAL A 3 17.08 9.47 -3.89
CA VAL A 3 18.34 8.84 -3.46
C VAL A 3 19.02 9.78 -2.47
N GLN A 4 19.40 9.27 -1.31
CA GLN A 4 20.18 10.02 -0.32
C GLN A 4 21.51 9.31 -0.07
N ARG A 5 22.60 10.07 -0.13
CA ARG A 5 23.95 9.50 -0.10
C ARG A 5 24.41 9.33 1.35
N ARG A 6 25.07 8.19 1.62
CA ARG A 6 25.84 7.94 2.86
C ARG A 6 25.04 8.13 4.16
N THR A 7 23.81 7.62 4.20
CA THR A 7 22.99 7.61 5.41
C THR A 7 22.19 6.32 5.53
N THR A 8 22.06 5.82 6.75
CA THR A 8 21.19 4.68 7.11
C THR A 8 19.82 5.14 7.62
N ASN A 9 19.64 6.45 7.83
CA ASN A 9 18.37 7.07 8.22
C ASN A 9 18.04 8.22 7.25
N PRO A 10 17.65 7.89 6.00
CA PRO A 10 17.35 8.90 5.00
C PRO A 10 16.07 9.67 5.36
N MET A 11 16.12 10.98 5.18
CA MET A 11 14.99 11.90 5.31
C MET A 11 14.82 12.65 4.00
N TYR A 12 13.65 12.49 3.39
CA TYR A 12 13.37 13.09 2.09
C TYR A 12 12.43 14.28 2.24
N ALA A 13 12.66 15.33 1.45
CA ALA A 13 11.75 16.45 1.37
C ALA A 13 10.44 16.01 0.67
N PRO A 14 9.24 16.43 1.13
CA PRO A 14 7.96 16.02 0.55
C PRO A 14 7.89 16.19 -0.97
N ALA A 15 8.43 17.28 -1.51
CA ALA A 15 8.47 17.53 -2.96
C ALA A 15 9.17 16.43 -3.79
N MET A 16 9.99 15.58 -3.16
CA MET A 16 10.69 14.46 -3.82
C MET A 16 10.05 13.10 -3.57
N VAL A 17 9.11 13.00 -2.63
CA VAL A 17 8.54 11.72 -2.14
C VAL A 17 7.03 11.71 -2.00
N THR A 18 6.35 12.77 -2.42
CA THR A 18 4.91 12.75 -2.67
C THR A 18 4.69 12.22 -4.07
N PHE A 19 3.91 11.15 -4.18
CA PHE A 19 3.56 10.52 -5.44
C PHE A 19 2.04 10.43 -5.54
N ASP A 20 1.49 11.00 -6.61
CA ASP A 20 0.06 10.96 -6.90
C ASP A 20 -0.22 9.89 -7.95
N PHE A 21 -1.15 8.99 -7.62
CA PHE A 21 -1.59 7.93 -8.52
C PHE A 21 -3.10 8.03 -8.73
N LEU A 22 -3.53 7.94 -9.99
CA LEU A 22 -4.96 7.86 -10.30
C LEU A 22 -5.50 6.49 -9.89
N LEU A 23 -6.55 6.49 -9.07
CA LEU A 23 -7.23 5.28 -8.62
C LEU A 23 -8.35 4.92 -9.60
N TYR A 24 -8.16 3.81 -10.31
CA TYR A 24 -9.16 3.25 -11.19
C TYR A 24 -9.86 2.06 -10.51
N LEU A 25 -11.12 2.23 -10.12
CA LEU A 25 -11.90 1.18 -9.43
C LEU A 25 -12.07 -0.10 -10.25
N ILE A 26 -12.04 -0.01 -11.58
CA ILE A 26 -12.13 -1.16 -12.50
C ILE A 26 -10.87 -2.02 -12.44
N LEU A 27 -9.70 -1.41 -12.26
CA LEU A 27 -8.42 -2.12 -12.18
C LEU A 27 -8.32 -2.95 -10.89
N VAL A 28 -8.81 -2.42 -9.77
CA VAL A 28 -8.86 -3.16 -8.50
C VAL A 28 -9.80 -4.35 -8.56
N GLU A 29 -10.92 -4.21 -9.27
CA GLU A 29 -11.88 -5.30 -9.51
C GLU A 29 -11.28 -6.44 -10.36
N HIS A 30 -10.49 -6.13 -11.39
CA HIS A 30 -9.89 -7.14 -12.26
C HIS A 30 -8.70 -7.87 -11.62
N LEU A 31 -7.93 -7.18 -10.78
CA LEU A 31 -6.72 -7.73 -10.17
C LEU A 31 -7.00 -8.38 -8.81
N GLY A 32 -8.18 -8.13 -8.21
CA GLY A 32 -8.58 -8.70 -6.93
C GLY A 32 -7.64 -8.39 -5.77
N GLN A 33 -6.71 -7.44 -5.95
CA GLN A 33 -5.67 -7.04 -5.01
C GLN A 33 -5.33 -5.57 -5.27
N GLY A 34 -5.59 -4.72 -4.27
CA GLY A 34 -5.07 -3.37 -4.23
C GLY A 34 -4.01 -3.28 -3.13
N SER A 35 -2.79 -2.87 -3.48
CA SER A 35 -1.73 -2.63 -2.50
C SER A 35 -0.82 -1.50 -2.95
N VAL A 36 -0.17 -0.87 -1.97
CA VAL A 36 0.96 0.02 -2.19
C VAL A 36 2.21 -0.72 -1.75
N GLU A 37 3.16 -0.90 -2.68
CA GLU A 37 4.46 -1.48 -2.37
C GLU A 37 5.54 -0.39 -2.35
N ALA A 38 6.28 -0.29 -1.25
CA ALA A 38 7.49 0.51 -1.19
C ALA A 38 8.70 -0.41 -1.10
N VAL A 39 9.61 -0.29 -2.06
CA VAL A 39 10.82 -1.11 -2.18
C VAL A 39 12.06 -0.25 -1.93
N VAL A 40 12.91 -0.72 -1.04
CA VAL A 40 14.14 -0.04 -0.63
C VAL A 40 15.34 -0.74 -1.27
N TRP A 41 16.21 0.07 -1.87
CA TRP A 41 17.44 -0.38 -2.50
C TRP A 41 18.60 0.43 -1.93
N ASP A 42 19.70 -0.24 -1.59
CA ASP A 42 20.99 0.42 -1.47
C ASP A 42 21.54 0.64 -2.87
N LYS A 43 22.10 1.82 -3.14
CA LYS A 43 22.61 2.16 -4.46
C LYS A 43 24.03 2.67 -4.34
N ASP A 44 24.94 1.89 -4.89
CA ASP A 44 26.34 2.22 -5.04
C ASP A 44 26.74 2.41 -6.50
N ILE A 45 28.02 2.74 -6.72
CA ILE A 45 28.59 2.97 -8.05
C ILE A 45 28.51 1.69 -8.91
N LEU A 46 28.57 0.51 -8.28
CA LEU A 46 28.61 -0.79 -8.96
C LEU A 46 27.23 -1.40 -9.22
N GLY A 47 26.17 -0.94 -8.54
CA GLY A 47 24.86 -1.55 -8.67
C GLY A 47 23.86 -1.14 -7.61
N LYS A 48 22.74 -1.87 -7.58
CA LYS A 48 21.70 -1.73 -6.55
C LYS A 48 21.59 -3.04 -5.79
N GLU A 49 21.68 -2.95 -4.47
CA GLU A 49 21.39 -4.07 -3.57
C GLU A 49 19.98 -3.91 -3.02
N TYR A 50 19.19 -4.98 -3.04
CA TYR A 50 17.84 -4.97 -2.49
C TYR A 50 17.91 -5.02 -0.96
N LEU A 51 17.29 -4.06 -0.27
CA LEU A 51 17.28 -4.01 1.19
C LEU A 51 15.98 -4.55 1.80
N GLY A 52 14.87 -4.45 1.07
CA GLY A 52 13.58 -4.89 1.57
C GLY A 52 12.41 -4.23 0.88
N LYS A 53 11.20 -4.73 1.17
CA LYS A 53 9.97 -4.09 0.77
C LYS A 53 8.94 -4.11 1.87
N VAL A 54 8.02 -3.17 1.79
CA VAL A 54 6.77 -3.22 2.56
C VAL A 54 5.60 -3.19 1.60
N VAL A 55 4.55 -3.91 1.96
CA VAL A 55 3.30 -3.96 1.23
C VAL A 55 2.21 -3.49 2.18
N VAL A 56 1.46 -2.46 1.77
CA VAL A 56 0.29 -1.97 2.50
C VAL A 56 -0.94 -2.28 1.68
N ARG A 57 -1.74 -3.24 2.14
CA ARG A 57 -2.97 -3.62 1.46
C ARG A 57 -4.03 -2.53 1.59
N VAL A 58 -4.95 -2.46 0.64
CA VAL A 58 -6.02 -1.45 0.62
C VAL A 58 -6.75 -1.37 1.96
N GLU A 59 -7.04 -2.50 2.60
CA GLU A 59 -7.75 -2.58 3.87
C GLU A 59 -6.97 -1.90 5.02
N GLU A 60 -5.64 -1.87 4.91
CA GLU A 60 -4.71 -1.36 5.93
C GLU A 60 -4.37 0.14 5.70
N TRP A 61 -4.85 0.77 4.62
CA TRP A 61 -4.47 2.15 4.27
C TRP A 61 -4.86 3.17 5.34
N PHE A 62 -6.04 3.02 5.95
CA PHE A 62 -6.59 3.96 6.94
C PHE A 62 -6.89 3.32 8.32
N GLY A 63 -6.38 2.11 8.55
CA GLY A 63 -6.48 1.37 9.82
C GLY A 63 -7.64 0.36 9.89
N GLY A 64 -7.42 -0.67 10.72
CA GLY A 64 -8.41 -1.67 11.16
C GLY A 64 -8.55 -2.92 10.27
N GLU A 65 -8.39 -4.12 10.87
CA GLU A 65 -9.14 -5.30 10.42
C GLU A 65 -10.57 -5.20 10.98
N GLY A 66 -11.46 -4.49 10.29
CA GLY A 66 -12.87 -4.42 10.70
C GLY A 66 -13.59 -3.13 10.32
N GLU A 67 -14.91 -3.22 10.11
CA GLU A 67 -15.78 -2.06 9.91
C GLU A 67 -15.98 -1.33 11.26
N GLY A 68 -15.19 -0.29 11.54
CA GLY A 68 -15.51 0.63 12.65
C GLY A 68 -14.35 1.43 13.23
N GLU A 69 -13.14 0.86 13.31
CA GLU A 69 -12.00 1.51 13.97
C GLU A 69 -11.01 2.05 12.92
N ARG A 70 -11.38 3.18 12.29
CA ARG A 70 -10.45 3.90 11.41
C ARG A 70 -9.55 4.82 12.24
N GLU A 71 -8.29 4.44 12.35
CA GLU A 71 -7.28 5.22 13.08
C GLU A 71 -6.86 6.47 12.31
N ARG A 72 -6.86 6.43 10.97
CA ARG A 72 -6.38 7.50 10.07
C ARG A 72 -7.49 8.06 9.20
N GLU A 73 -7.42 9.37 8.92
CA GLU A 73 -8.36 10.06 8.04
C GLU A 73 -7.94 10.02 6.56
N PHE A 74 -8.91 10.17 5.66
CA PHE A 74 -8.70 10.02 4.21
C PHE A 74 -7.94 11.18 3.58
N GLY A 75 -8.26 12.42 3.96
CA GLY A 75 -7.72 13.62 3.31
C GLY A 75 -6.23 13.80 3.59
N PHE A 76 -5.48 14.34 2.64
CA PHE A 76 -4.04 14.58 2.83
C PHE A 76 -3.76 15.58 3.95
N ASP A 77 -4.51 16.68 4.00
CA ASP A 77 -4.34 17.75 5.01
C ASP A 77 -5.15 17.53 6.29
N ALA A 78 -5.80 16.37 6.41
CA ALA A 78 -6.58 16.02 7.60
C ALA A 78 -5.67 15.88 8.82
N GLU A 79 -6.08 16.44 9.97
CA GLU A 79 -5.28 16.46 11.20
C GLU A 79 -4.95 15.06 11.71
N ARG A 80 -5.88 14.09 11.54
CA ARG A 80 -5.68 12.70 11.95
C ARG A 80 -5.08 11.82 10.85
N ASN A 81 -4.71 12.38 9.69
CA ASN A 81 -3.91 11.66 8.71
C ASN A 81 -2.42 11.79 9.03
N ILE A 82 -1.98 10.91 9.93
CA ILE A 82 -0.62 10.88 10.46
C ILE A 82 0.26 9.85 9.73
N LEU A 83 1.58 10.08 9.80
CA LEU A 83 2.55 9.11 9.32
C LEU A 83 2.51 7.83 10.15
N PHE A 84 2.73 6.69 9.50
CA PHE A 84 2.81 5.39 10.15
C PHE A 84 4.08 4.67 9.72
N THR A 85 4.62 3.86 10.62
CA THR A 85 5.94 3.23 10.46
C THR A 85 5.80 1.72 10.37
N LEU A 86 6.35 1.15 9.31
CA LEU A 86 6.29 -0.27 9.01
C LEU A 86 7.70 -0.88 8.98
N PRO A 87 7.88 -2.11 9.48
CA PRO A 87 9.12 -2.85 9.29
C PRO A 87 9.28 -3.26 7.82
N LEU A 88 10.50 -3.23 7.30
CA LEU A 88 10.80 -3.83 6.01
C LEU A 88 10.72 -5.37 6.12
N GLY A 89 10.05 -6.01 5.16
CA GLY A 89 9.97 -7.47 5.08
C GLY A 89 11.33 -8.09 4.77
N LEU A 90 11.74 -9.08 5.57
CA LEU A 90 12.97 -9.86 5.38
C LEU A 90 12.86 -10.74 4.13
N THR A 91 13.94 -10.85 3.34
CA THR A 91 14.02 -11.81 2.22
C THR A 91 15.31 -12.64 2.20
N CYS A 92 16.27 -12.42 3.09
CA CYS A 92 17.49 -13.24 3.11
C CYS A 92 17.87 -13.64 4.54
N ALA A 93 18.02 -14.96 4.75
CA ALA A 93 18.38 -15.56 6.03
C ALA A 93 19.78 -15.15 6.54
N SER A 94 20.59 -14.46 5.73
CA SER A 94 21.97 -14.08 6.08
C SER A 94 22.15 -12.63 6.53
N ASN A 95 21.11 -11.78 6.54
CA ASN A 95 21.24 -10.38 6.98
C ASN A 95 20.06 -9.95 7.87
N PRO A 96 20.24 -9.78 9.20
CA PRO A 96 19.19 -9.42 10.15
C PRO A 96 18.89 -7.90 10.18
N LEU A 97 19.13 -7.17 9.09
CA LEU A 97 18.98 -5.71 9.07
C LEU A 97 17.50 -5.32 9.18
N GLN A 98 17.08 -4.97 10.40
CA GLN A 98 15.77 -4.43 10.75
C GLN A 98 15.65 -2.97 10.31
N GLY A 99 15.38 -2.76 9.03
CA GLY A 99 15.00 -1.44 8.51
C GLY A 99 13.52 -1.14 8.78
N ARG A 100 13.19 0.14 8.90
CA ARG A 100 11.80 0.62 8.99
C ARG A 100 11.59 1.73 7.95
N ILE A 101 10.37 1.84 7.47
CA ILE A 101 9.96 2.93 6.59
C ILE A 101 8.76 3.65 7.21
N THR A 102 8.78 4.97 7.16
CA THR A 102 7.69 5.83 7.61
C THR A 102 7.03 6.45 6.40
N ILE A 103 5.72 6.22 6.24
CA ILE A 103 4.94 6.70 5.09
C ILE A 103 3.63 7.33 5.55
N LYS A 104 3.01 8.11 4.67
CA LYS A 104 1.67 8.67 4.80
C LYS A 104 0.88 8.32 3.54
N LEU A 105 -0.38 7.95 3.68
CA LEU A 105 -1.28 7.63 2.58
C LEU A 105 -2.53 8.51 2.69
N SER A 106 -3.08 8.92 1.55
CA SER A 106 -4.25 9.79 1.50
C SER A 106 -5.01 9.60 0.19
N LEU A 107 -6.28 9.99 0.21
CA LEU A 107 -7.08 10.23 -0.98
C LEU A 107 -7.14 11.73 -1.26
N VAL A 108 -7.01 12.09 -2.54
CA VAL A 108 -7.07 13.47 -3.02
C VAL A 108 -8.08 13.52 -4.16
N HIS A 109 -8.91 14.55 -4.18
CA HIS A 109 -9.81 14.79 -5.30
C HIS A 109 -9.02 15.31 -6.49
N THR A 110 -9.25 14.74 -7.68
CA THR A 110 -8.73 15.33 -8.91
C THR A 110 -9.57 16.56 -9.27
N PRO A 111 -8.94 17.64 -9.78
CA PRO A 111 -9.65 18.89 -10.09
C PRO A 111 -10.77 18.72 -11.13
N ASP A 112 -10.71 17.67 -11.95
CA ASP A 112 -11.69 17.38 -13.02
C ASP A 112 -12.83 16.44 -12.60
N MET A 113 -12.84 15.92 -11.37
CA MET A 113 -13.90 15.01 -10.93
C MET A 113 -15.16 15.78 -10.50
N GLN A 114 -16.08 15.96 -11.45
CA GLN A 114 -17.44 16.51 -11.20
C GLN A 114 -18.31 15.64 -10.28
N ASN A 115 -17.93 14.37 -10.07
CA ASN A 115 -18.56 13.48 -9.11
C ASN A 115 -17.70 13.42 -7.84
N LEU A 116 -17.95 14.35 -6.92
CA LEU A 116 -17.38 14.34 -5.57
C LEU A 116 -18.00 13.20 -4.76
N LYS A 117 -17.71 11.94 -5.10
CA LYS A 117 -17.97 10.85 -4.16
C LYS A 117 -17.13 11.13 -2.92
N GLU A 118 -17.79 11.19 -1.76
CA GLU A 118 -17.10 11.31 -0.48
C GLU A 118 -16.05 10.21 -0.36
N PHE A 119 -14.85 10.55 0.14
CA PHE A 119 -13.72 9.62 0.22
C PHE A 119 -14.07 8.27 0.86
N GLY A 120 -14.96 8.28 1.86
CA GLY A 120 -15.43 7.06 2.53
C GLY A 120 -16.19 6.11 1.60
N SER A 121 -17.02 6.63 0.69
CA SER A 121 -17.74 5.82 -0.30
C SER A 121 -16.76 5.18 -1.28
N THR A 122 -15.82 5.97 -1.81
CA THR A 122 -14.79 5.50 -2.75
C THR A 122 -13.90 4.42 -2.12
N TYR A 123 -13.44 4.64 -0.89
CA TYR A 123 -12.64 3.66 -0.17
C TYR A 123 -13.43 2.39 0.19
N GLY A 124 -14.69 2.53 0.58
CA GLY A 124 -15.57 1.39 0.82
C GLY A 124 -15.80 0.54 -0.43
N GLU A 125 -15.98 1.16 -1.60
CA GLU A 125 -16.04 0.45 -2.88
C GLU A 125 -14.71 -0.24 -3.21
N LEU A 126 -13.58 0.42 -2.91
CA LEU A 126 -12.25 -0.15 -3.10
C LEU A 126 -12.04 -1.43 -2.26
N ILE A 127 -12.37 -1.39 -0.97
CA ILE A 127 -12.28 -2.56 -0.08
C ILE A 127 -13.20 -3.70 -0.55
N LYS A 128 -14.43 -3.37 -0.94
CA LYS A 128 -15.40 -4.38 -1.42
C LYS A 128 -14.88 -5.11 -2.66
N ARG A 129 -14.17 -4.39 -3.55
CA ARG A 129 -13.61 -4.94 -4.79
C ARG A 129 -12.23 -5.59 -4.60
N SER A 130 -11.44 -5.17 -3.61
CA SER A 130 -10.13 -5.74 -3.31
C SER A 130 -10.22 -7.09 -2.59
N ARG A 131 -11.37 -7.41 -1.97
CA ARG A 131 -11.61 -8.73 -1.40
C ARG A 131 -11.92 -9.71 -2.52
N PRO A 132 -11.12 -10.78 -2.71
CA PRO A 132 -11.53 -11.85 -3.61
C PRO A 132 -12.86 -12.40 -3.10
N SER A 133 -13.87 -12.49 -3.98
CA SER A 133 -15.07 -13.25 -3.66
C SER A 133 -14.61 -14.68 -3.39
N LEU A 134 -14.58 -15.07 -2.11
CA LEU A 134 -14.50 -16.47 -1.70
C LEU A 134 -15.81 -17.14 -2.14
N VAL A 135 -15.95 -17.39 -3.43
CA VAL A 135 -16.64 -18.60 -3.86
C VAL A 135 -15.68 -19.72 -3.45
N LEU A 136 -15.77 -20.08 -2.17
CA LEU A 136 -15.43 -21.42 -1.70
C LEU A 136 -16.35 -22.34 -2.48
N ALA A 137 -16.00 -22.66 -3.73
CA ALA A 137 -16.48 -23.90 -4.30
C ALA A 137 -16.01 -24.96 -3.30
N PRO A 138 -16.94 -25.68 -2.62
CA PRO A 138 -16.53 -26.78 -1.80
C PRO A 138 -15.68 -27.70 -2.69
N PRO A 139 -14.57 -28.28 -2.19
CA PRO A 139 -13.87 -29.30 -2.94
C PRO A 139 -14.86 -30.42 -3.21
N THR A 140 -15.46 -30.43 -4.40
CA THR A 140 -16.35 -31.51 -4.83
C THR A 140 -15.48 -32.73 -5.01
N GLN A 141 -15.53 -33.55 -3.97
CA GLN A 141 -15.14 -34.94 -3.90
C GLN A 141 -15.50 -35.71 -5.20
N GLY A 142 -14.51 -36.43 -5.75
CA GLY A 142 -14.66 -37.46 -6.80
C GLY A 142 -14.79 -36.87 -8.22
N VAL A 143 -14.05 -37.32 -9.23
CA VAL A 143 -14.06 -38.68 -9.77
C VAL A 143 -12.75 -38.89 -10.55
N GLY A 144 -12.03 -39.96 -10.25
CA GLY A 144 -10.91 -40.39 -11.09
C GLY A 144 -11.39 -40.91 -12.44
N THR A 145 -10.53 -40.90 -13.45
CA THR A 145 -10.64 -41.84 -14.57
C THR A 145 -9.31 -41.95 -15.32
N ILE A 146 -8.89 -43.22 -15.47
CA ILE A 146 -7.73 -43.83 -16.17
C ILE A 146 -6.37 -43.14 -16.11
#